data_AF-A0A920JX63-F1
#
_entry.id   AF-A0A920JX63-F1
#
_cell.length_a   1.000
_cell.length_b   1.000
_cell.length_c   1.000
_cell.angle_alpha   90.00
_cell.angle_beta   90.00
_cell.angle_gamma   90.00
#
_symmetry.space_group_name_H-M   'P 1'
#
loop_
_entity.id
_entity.type
_entity.pdbx_description
1 polymer ?
#
loop_
_entity_poly.entity_id
_entity_poly.type
_entity_poly.pdbx_seq_one_letter_code
_entity_poly.pdbx_strand_id
1 'polypeptide(L)'
;MMTLISKSYWIILSLLYVIFLFWYGGSGEKMTSKEIELGINTLKENMEKNGRENTEFLNYVNNLIETDDGNEFIMVNLIKYREIAKYPENSKWSKETDPMLADARYVDGLMPKLIKNGGFSSFRINSKR
;
A
#
# COMPACT_ATOMS: atom_id res chain seq x y z
N MET A 1 -5.14 5.62 46.17
CA MET A 1 -6.21 5.68 45.15
C MET A 1 -5.56 5.29 43.82
N MET A 2 -5.53 3.99 43.50
CA MET A 2 -4.91 3.48 42.28
C MET A 2 -5.91 2.52 41.63
N THR A 3 -6.18 2.79 40.36
CA THR A 3 -7.40 2.44 39.62
C THR A 3 -7.61 0.95 39.46
N LEU A 4 -8.78 0.47 39.90
CA LEU A 4 -9.35 -0.84 39.55
C LEU A 4 -9.67 -0.84 38.06
N ILE A 5 -8.67 -1.10 37.22
CA ILE A 5 -8.91 -1.54 35.84
C ILE A 5 -9.58 -2.90 35.96
N SER A 6 -10.84 -3.00 35.56
CA SER A 6 -11.64 -4.23 35.68
C SER A 6 -10.96 -5.37 34.90
N LYS A 7 -11.02 -6.60 35.41
CA LYS A 7 -10.47 -7.79 34.72
C LYS A 7 -10.95 -7.92 33.27
N SER A 8 -12.16 -7.44 32.96
CA SER A 8 -12.71 -7.39 31.61
C SER A 8 -11.89 -6.55 30.63
N TYR A 9 -11.26 -5.47 31.09
CA TYR A 9 -10.39 -4.63 30.25
C TYR A 9 -9.18 -5.41 29.75
N TRP A 10 -8.51 -6.16 30.64
CA TRP A 10 -7.36 -6.98 30.28
C TRP A 10 -7.72 -8.11 29.32
N ILE A 11 -8.91 -8.70 29.47
CA ILE A 11 -9.42 -9.71 28.53
C ILE A 11 -9.63 -9.09 27.14
N ILE A 12 -10.25 -7.90 27.06
CA ILE A 12 -10.47 -7.21 25.78
C ILE A 12 -9.14 -6.86 25.12
N LEU A 13 -8.19 -6.30 25.85
CA LEU A 13 -6.86 -5.99 25.32
C LEU A 13 -6.13 -7.25 24.83
N SER A 14 -6.19 -8.33 25.60
CA SER A 14 -5.56 -9.60 25.21
C SER A 14 -6.18 -10.14 23.92
N LEU A 15 -7.51 -10.07 23.79
CA LEU A 15 -8.21 -10.50 22.59
C LEU A 15 -7.83 -9.65 21.37
N LEU A 16 -7.80 -8.32 21.52
CA LEU A 16 -7.36 -7.41 20.46
C LEU A 16 -5.92 -7.67 20.04
N TYR A 17 -5.04 -7.95 21.00
CA TYR A 17 -3.65 -8.28 20.71
C TYR A 17 -3.50 -9.60 19.96
N VAL A 18 -4.26 -10.63 20.33
CA VAL A 18 -4.28 -11.91 19.60
C VAL A 18 -4.80 -11.70 18.16
N ILE A 19 -5.88 -10.94 17.97
CA ILE A 19 -6.38 -10.58 16.63
C ILE A 19 -5.31 -9.84 15.83
N PHE A 20 -4.62 -8.89 16.47
CA PHE A 20 -3.52 -8.17 15.85
C PHE A 20 -2.38 -9.11 15.43
N LEU A 21 -1.98 -10.08 16.25
CA LEU A 21 -0.95 -11.05 15.89
C LEU A 21 -1.36 -11.92 14.69
N PHE A 22 -2.62 -12.34 14.58
CA PHE A 22 -3.10 -13.07 13.42
C PHE A 22 -3.20 -12.22 12.14
N TRP A 23 -3.49 -10.93 12.28
CA TRP A 23 -3.56 -10.00 11.14
C TRP A 23 -2.18 -9.52 10.68
N TYR A 24 -1.27 -9.24 11.63
CA TYR A 24 0.02 -8.57 11.37
C TYR A 24 1.23 -9.52 11.38
N GLY A 25 1.19 -10.58 12.20
CA GLY A 25 2.36 -11.36 12.64
C GLY A 25 3.00 -12.30 11.62
N GLY A 26 2.99 -11.97 10.34
CA GLY A 26 3.99 -12.51 9.40
C GLY A 26 3.81 -13.97 9.00
N SER A 27 2.58 -14.52 9.00
CA SER A 27 2.31 -15.79 8.31
C SER A 27 2.11 -15.59 6.80
N GLY A 28 2.90 -14.71 6.19
CA GLY A 28 2.86 -14.48 4.76
C GLY A 28 3.37 -15.71 4.02
N GLU A 29 2.62 -16.16 3.02
CA GLU A 29 3.10 -17.15 2.08
C GLU A 29 3.60 -16.42 0.84
N LYS A 30 4.69 -16.93 0.26
CA LYS A 30 5.12 -16.48 -1.06
C LYS A 30 3.96 -16.57 -2.05
N MET A 31 3.90 -15.62 -2.98
CA MET A 31 2.89 -15.62 -4.02
C MET A 31 2.92 -16.93 -4.81
N THR A 32 1.74 -17.48 -5.08
CA THR A 32 1.61 -18.64 -5.97
C THR A 32 1.87 -18.25 -7.41
N SER A 33 2.32 -19.19 -8.24
CA SER A 33 2.55 -18.93 -9.67
C SER A 33 1.31 -18.40 -10.39
N LYS A 34 0.11 -18.80 -9.94
CA LYS A 34 -1.17 -18.31 -10.47
C LYS A 34 -1.44 -16.85 -10.10
N GLU A 35 -1.12 -16.45 -8.87
CA GLU A 35 -1.26 -15.06 -8.43
C GLU A 35 -0.25 -14.15 -9.14
N ILE A 36 0.97 -14.63 -9.32
CA ILE A 36 2.01 -13.93 -10.09
C ILE A 36 1.55 -13.70 -11.53
N GLU A 37 1.10 -14.75 -12.21
CA GLU A 37 0.62 -14.65 -13.59
C GLU A 37 -0.55 -13.67 -13.71
N LEU A 38 -1.55 -13.80 -12.83
CA LEU A 38 -2.71 -12.90 -12.80
C LEU A 38 -2.29 -11.45 -12.56
N GLY A 39 -1.39 -11.22 -11.61
CA GLY A 39 -0.89 -9.90 -11.24
C GLY A 39 -0.13 -9.23 -12.38
N ILE A 40 0.80 -9.96 -13.01
CA ILE A 40 1.59 -9.47 -14.14
C ILE A 40 0.70 -9.16 -15.35
N ASN A 41 -0.27 -10.03 -15.66
CA ASN A 41 -1.19 -9.79 -16.77
C ASN A 41 -2.06 -8.56 -16.50
N THR A 42 -2.63 -8.44 -15.30
CA THR A 42 -3.41 -7.27 -14.89
C THR A 42 -2.57 -5.98 -14.95
N LEU A 43 -1.29 -6.05 -14.57
CA LEU A 43 -0.39 -4.91 -14.64
C LEU A 43 -0.13 -4.48 -16.09
N LYS A 44 0.18 -5.42 -16.98
CA LYS A 44 0.42 -5.15 -18.41
C LYS A 44 -0.81 -4.53 -19.07
N GLU A 45 -1.99 -5.12 -18.88
CA GLU A 45 -3.25 -4.60 -19.42
C GLU A 45 -3.52 -3.15 -18.96
N ASN A 46 -3.26 -2.86 -17.68
CA ASN A 46 -3.41 -1.49 -17.16
C ASN A 46 -2.36 -0.53 -17.72
N MET A 47 -1.13 -0.97 -17.94
CA MET A 47 -0.08 -0.14 -18.53
C MET A 47 -0.42 0.21 -19.98
N GLU A 48 -0.83 -0.77 -20.79
CA GLU A 48 -1.27 -0.59 -22.17
C GLU A 48 -2.46 0.38 -22.26
N LYS A 49 -3.51 0.13 -21.46
CA LYS A 49 -4.72 0.97 -21.43
C LYS A 49 -4.42 2.44 -21.09
N ASN A 50 -3.40 2.69 -20.29
CA ASN A 50 -3.03 4.04 -19.87
C ASN A 50 -1.86 4.62 -20.69
N GLY A 51 -1.38 3.94 -21.74
CA GLY A 51 -0.25 4.39 -22.56
C GLY A 51 1.05 4.54 -21.75
N ARG A 52 1.26 3.66 -20.76
CA ARG A 52 2.40 3.68 -19.83
C ARG A 52 3.23 2.40 -19.90
N GLU A 53 3.38 1.86 -21.10
CA GLU A 53 4.28 0.72 -21.32
C GLU A 53 5.71 1.08 -20.89
N ASN A 54 6.28 0.26 -20.01
CA ASN A 54 7.61 0.46 -19.45
C ASN A 54 8.23 -0.91 -19.13
N THR A 55 9.10 -1.38 -20.01
CA THR A 55 9.76 -2.68 -19.90
C THR A 55 10.71 -2.75 -18.70
N GLU A 56 11.40 -1.65 -18.36
CA GLU A 56 12.28 -1.61 -17.19
C GLU A 56 11.49 -1.80 -15.89
N PHE A 57 10.33 -1.16 -15.78
CA PHE A 57 9.45 -1.32 -14.63
C PHE A 57 8.93 -2.77 -14.52
N LEU A 58 8.54 -3.40 -15.63
CA LEU A 58 8.12 -4.80 -15.62
C LEU A 58 9.24 -5.74 -15.19
N ASN A 59 10.47 -5.50 -15.65
CA ASN A 59 11.64 -6.28 -15.23
C ASN A 59 11.92 -6.11 -13.73
N TYR A 60 11.82 -4.89 -13.21
CA TYR A 60 11.94 -4.63 -11.77
C TYR A 60 10.89 -5.40 -10.96
N VAL A 61 9.62 -5.38 -11.40
CA VAL A 61 8.54 -6.12 -10.72
C VAL A 61 8.80 -7.63 -10.75
N ASN A 62 9.25 -8.18 -11.89
CA ASN A 62 9.60 -9.60 -11.98
C ASN A 62 10.73 -9.97 -11.02
N ASN A 63 11.80 -9.17 -10.96
CA ASN A 63 12.91 -9.42 -10.03
C ASN A 63 12.45 -9.38 -8.56
N LEU A 64 11.55 -8.46 -8.21
CA LEU A 64 10.98 -8.37 -6.87
C LEU A 64 10.19 -9.65 -6.51
N ILE A 65 9.38 -10.15 -7.44
CA ILE A 65 8.60 -11.38 -7.29
C ILE A 65 9.51 -12.60 -7.19
N GLU A 66 10.61 -12.66 -7.95
CA GLU A 66 11.57 -13.77 -7.88
C GLU A 66 12.24 -13.88 -6.51
N THR A 67 12.39 -12.76 -5.81
CA THR A 67 12.95 -12.70 -4.46
C THR A 67 11.92 -12.82 -3.34
N ASP A 68 10.64 -13.08 -3.67
CA ASP A 68 9.57 -13.21 -2.70
C ASP A 68 9.74 -14.47 -1.83
N ASP A 69 9.98 -14.25 -0.55
CA ASP A 69 10.13 -15.29 0.46
C ASP A 69 8.89 -15.38 1.38
N GLY A 70 7.86 -14.56 1.15
CA GLY A 70 6.66 -14.46 1.97
C GLY A 70 6.83 -13.66 3.26
N ASN A 71 8.04 -13.21 3.61
CA ASN A 71 8.28 -12.43 4.82
C ASN A 71 7.94 -10.95 4.62
N GLU A 72 7.93 -10.17 5.71
CA GLU A 72 7.71 -8.73 5.62
C GLU A 72 8.89 -8.02 4.94
N PHE A 73 8.58 -7.02 4.13
CA PHE A 73 9.57 -6.15 3.52
C PHE A 73 9.23 -4.67 3.75
N ILE A 74 10.24 -3.82 3.65
CA ILE A 74 10.09 -2.38 3.81
C ILE A 74 10.11 -1.73 2.42
N MET A 75 9.01 -1.09 2.05
CA MET A 75 8.95 -0.24 0.85
C MET A 75 9.29 1.20 1.20
N VAL A 76 10.35 1.73 0.59
CA VAL A 76 10.75 3.13 0.74
C VAL A 76 10.18 3.94 -0.40
N ASN A 77 9.26 4.86 -0.08
CA ASN A 77 8.64 5.75 -1.05
C ASN A 77 9.28 7.16 -0.99
N LEU A 78 9.95 7.57 -2.06
CA LEU A 78 10.50 8.90 -2.23
C LEU A 78 9.65 9.68 -3.24
N ILE A 79 8.71 10.48 -2.72
CA ILE A 79 7.72 11.18 -3.55
C ILE A 79 8.17 12.62 -3.78
N LYS A 80 8.37 12.98 -5.04
CA LYS A 80 8.49 14.38 -5.48
C LYS A 80 7.15 14.84 -6.04
N TYR A 81 6.48 15.73 -5.32
CA TYR A 81 5.21 16.30 -5.77
C TYR A 81 5.42 17.23 -6.98
N ARG A 82 4.43 17.24 -7.87
CA ARG A 82 4.35 18.24 -8.95
C ARG A 82 4.01 19.59 -8.34
N GLU A 83 4.34 20.67 -9.05
CA GLU A 83 3.84 22.01 -8.71
C GLU A 83 2.32 22.11 -8.86
N ILE A 84 1.79 21.47 -9.91
CA ILE A 84 0.37 21.45 -10.24
C ILE A 84 -0.06 20.01 -10.50
N ALA A 85 -1.14 19.57 -9.86
CA ALA A 85 -1.77 18.27 -10.10
C ALA A 85 -2.21 18.15 -11.57
N LYS A 86 -2.06 16.95 -12.14
CA LYS A 86 -2.44 16.67 -13.53
C LYS A 86 -3.36 15.47 -13.59
N TYR A 87 -4.55 15.69 -14.14
CA TYR A 87 -5.55 14.67 -14.42
C TYR A 87 -5.90 14.66 -15.91
N PRO A 88 -6.36 13.53 -16.46
CA PRO A 88 -6.94 13.49 -17.79
C PRO A 88 -8.11 14.48 -17.92
N GLU A 89 -8.32 15.06 -19.11
CA GLU A 89 -9.34 16.10 -19.33
C GLU A 89 -10.76 15.62 -19.03
N ASN A 90 -11.05 14.35 -19.31
CA ASN A 90 -12.33 13.70 -19.05
C ASN A 90 -12.53 13.30 -17.57
N SER A 91 -11.57 13.59 -16.70
CA SER A 91 -11.67 13.29 -15.27
C SER A 91 -12.54 14.31 -14.55
N LYS A 92 -13.30 13.86 -13.55
CA LYS A 92 -14.01 14.76 -12.61
C LYS A 92 -13.08 15.69 -11.83
N TRP A 93 -11.78 15.39 -11.80
CA TRP A 93 -10.75 16.20 -11.14
C TRP A 93 -9.87 16.99 -12.10
N SER A 94 -10.26 17.13 -13.38
CA SER A 94 -9.47 17.82 -14.42
C SER A 94 -9.11 19.28 -14.07
N LYS A 95 -9.93 19.93 -13.23
CA LYS A 95 -9.70 21.30 -12.75
C LYS A 95 -8.93 21.39 -11.42
N GLU A 96 -8.65 20.26 -10.78
CA GLU A 96 -7.87 20.25 -9.54
C GLU A 96 -6.41 20.59 -9.85
N THR A 97 -5.85 21.51 -9.08
CA THR A 97 -4.45 21.92 -9.22
C THR A 97 -3.59 21.56 -8.01
N ASP A 98 -4.18 21.24 -6.86
CA ASP A 98 -3.43 20.93 -5.64
C ASP A 98 -2.83 19.50 -5.70
N PRO A 99 -1.49 19.35 -5.71
CA PRO A 99 -0.83 18.04 -5.72
C PRO A 99 -1.05 17.25 -4.43
N MET A 100 -1.31 17.91 -3.30
CA MET A 100 -1.54 17.26 -2.00
C MET A 100 -2.94 16.66 -1.92
N LEU A 101 -3.94 17.32 -2.52
CA LEU A 101 -5.27 16.71 -2.71
C LEU A 101 -5.23 15.51 -3.66
N ALA A 102 -4.33 15.53 -4.65
CA ALA A 102 -4.11 14.37 -5.51
C ALA A 102 -3.50 13.18 -4.76
N ASP A 103 -2.50 13.44 -3.91
CA ASP A 103 -1.89 12.44 -3.01
C ASP A 103 -2.91 11.83 -2.06
N ALA A 104 -3.70 12.67 -1.38
CA ALA A 104 -4.72 12.22 -0.44
C ALA A 104 -5.73 11.26 -1.12
N ARG A 105 -6.19 11.58 -2.33
CA ARG A 105 -7.10 10.71 -3.08
C ARG A 105 -6.47 9.38 -3.51
N TYR A 106 -5.19 9.39 -3.85
CA TYR A 106 -4.46 8.15 -4.13
C TYR A 106 -4.37 7.28 -2.88
N VAL A 107 -4.00 7.88 -1.75
CA VAL A 107 -3.91 7.22 -0.44
C VAL A 107 -5.27 6.64 -0.02
N ASP A 108 -6.36 7.39 -0.18
CA ASP A 108 -7.71 6.93 0.16
C ASP A 108 -8.12 5.65 -0.60
N GLY A 109 -7.72 5.55 -1.88
CA GLY A 109 -7.97 4.35 -2.68
C GLY A 109 -7.05 3.18 -2.34
N LEU A 110 -5.80 3.47 -1.97
CA LEU A 110 -4.75 2.48 -1.72
C LEU A 110 -4.83 1.88 -0.31
N MET A 111 -5.01 2.70 0.72
CA MET A 111 -4.86 2.31 2.13
C MET A 111 -5.75 1.14 2.55
N PRO A 112 -7.03 1.04 2.14
CA PRO A 112 -7.86 -0.11 2.49
C PRO A 112 -7.29 -1.43 1.96
N LYS A 113 -6.64 -1.41 0.78
CA LYS A 113 -6.01 -2.60 0.18
C LYS A 113 -4.70 -2.95 0.88
N LEU A 114 -3.92 -1.95 1.28
CA LEU A 114 -2.69 -2.19 2.06
C LEU A 114 -3.04 -2.82 3.41
N ILE A 115 -3.92 -2.19 4.20
CA ILE A 115 -4.30 -2.66 5.54
C ILE A 115 -4.94 -4.06 5.47
N LYS A 116 -5.78 -4.32 4.46
CA LYS A 116 -6.37 -5.67 4.29
C LYS A 116 -5.29 -6.76 4.22
N ASN A 117 -4.13 -6.46 3.65
CA ASN A 117 -3.03 -7.40 3.45
C ASN A 117 -1.86 -7.15 4.42
N GLY A 118 -2.10 -6.57 5.59
CA GLY A 118 -1.08 -6.35 6.64
C GLY A 118 -0.13 -5.18 6.39
N GLY A 119 -0.29 -4.45 5.27
CA GLY A 119 0.52 -3.30 4.93
C GLY A 119 0.07 -2.02 5.64
N PHE A 120 1.03 -1.26 6.17
CA PHE A 120 0.80 0.06 6.76
C PHE A 120 2.04 0.94 6.57
N SER A 121 1.85 2.26 6.65
CA SER A 121 2.99 3.19 6.63
C SER A 121 3.58 3.30 8.05
N SER A 122 4.82 2.88 8.21
CA SER A 122 5.53 2.95 9.49
C SER A 122 6.13 4.34 9.75
N PHE A 123 6.69 4.97 8.71
CA PHE A 123 7.35 6.27 8.82
C PHE A 123 7.03 7.18 7.62
N ARG A 124 6.68 8.44 7.89
CA ARG A 124 6.54 9.50 6.88
C ARG A 124 7.30 10.74 7.34
N ILE A 125 8.20 11.22 6.50
CA ILE A 125 8.94 12.47 6.73
C ILE A 125 8.61 13.42 5.59
N ASN A 126 8.15 14.63 5.92
CA ASN A 126 7.92 15.69 4.95
C ASN A 126 9.14 16.63 4.96
N SER A 127 9.94 16.57 3.90
CA SER A 127 11.05 17.52 3.69
C SER A 127 10.50 18.83 3.12
N LYS A 128 10.66 19.94 3.85
CA LYS A 128 10.28 21.30 3.41
C LYS A 128 11.32 21.95 2.47
N ARG A 129 12.01 21.16 1.65
CA ARG A 129 13.03 21.71 0.72
C ARG A 129 12.37 22.15 -0.58
#